data_AF-A0A3B9MFU3-F1
#
_entry.id   AF-A0A3B9MFU3-F1
#
_cell.length_a   1.000
_cell.length_b   1.000
_cell.length_c   1.000
_cell.angle_alpha   90.00
_cell.angle_beta   90.00
_cell.angle_gamma   90.00
#
_symmetry.space_group_name_H-M   'P 1'
#
loop_
_entity.id
_entity.type
_entity.pdbx_description
1 polymer ?
#
loop_
_entity_poly.entity_id
_entity_poly.type
_entity_poly.pdbx_seq_one_letter_code
_entity_poly.pdbx_strand_id
1 'polypeptide(L)'
;PGHVISGVANGPTDPNSYSQFSLNLTQISNGVPMSSIYGFQAPNGKGFSFYGLADGDYDLVAQSSVGLGEMTASEPRRISVKGADVTGIELTIKPLGAIGGHLALAASDAVECKNKRQPLLSETLIAARRSEKGLPKDGPRFPTLFGAQGTPNKSGDFLIRNLAPGQYDLNVQFFAKYWYLKSITREGSVTPSVAGRVAPAARQTDAARNGMPLKFGERITGLTVTLAGGAASFRGTVGIAPGENVPPSLYVHLVPAEKENVEDVLRLFAGEVNSDGTFALNNLPPGRYWAVARVAADNETQSVAKLRSPDEVETRAQIRRAAEAAKTEIEFKPCQNVSDYRLPFKPAPAK
;
A
#
# COMPACT_ATOMS: atom_id res chain seq x y z
N PRO A 1 -32.52 -28.14 1.02
CA PRO A 1 -32.41 -27.99 -0.46
C PRO A 1 -31.63 -26.72 -0.78
N GLY A 2 -30.61 -26.81 -1.63
CA GLY A 2 -29.81 -25.67 -2.09
C GLY A 2 -29.36 -25.90 -3.53
N HIS A 3 -28.79 -24.87 -4.13
CA HIS A 3 -28.39 -24.81 -5.53
C HIS A 3 -26.94 -25.22 -5.73
N VAL A 4 -26.59 -25.45 -6.99
CA VAL A 4 -25.25 -25.82 -7.42
C VAL A 4 -24.62 -24.69 -8.24
N ILE A 5 -23.36 -24.37 -7.96
CA ILE A 5 -22.50 -23.61 -8.86
C ILE A 5 -21.43 -24.56 -9.40
N SER A 6 -21.34 -24.74 -10.73
CA SER A 6 -20.36 -25.64 -11.34
C SER A 6 -19.75 -25.10 -12.64
N GLY A 7 -18.58 -25.62 -12.98
CA GLY A 7 -17.82 -25.11 -14.11
C GLY A 7 -16.45 -25.76 -14.29
N VAL A 8 -15.60 -25.13 -15.09
CA VAL A 8 -14.23 -25.54 -15.37
C VAL A 8 -13.25 -24.38 -15.19
N ALA A 9 -12.12 -24.66 -14.57
CA ALA A 9 -10.96 -23.78 -14.52
C ALA A 9 -9.89 -24.28 -15.50
N ASN A 10 -9.30 -23.35 -16.25
CA ASN A 10 -8.29 -23.61 -17.27
C ASN A 10 -7.10 -22.66 -17.10
N GLY A 11 -5.89 -23.13 -17.38
CA GLY A 11 -4.68 -22.30 -17.40
C GLY A 11 -3.43 -23.04 -16.92
N PRO A 12 -2.30 -22.33 -16.76
CA PRO A 12 -1.04 -22.92 -16.33
C PRO A 12 -1.11 -23.46 -14.90
N THR A 13 -0.71 -24.72 -14.73
CA THR A 13 -0.70 -25.43 -13.45
C THR A 13 0.56 -26.27 -13.28
N ASP A 14 0.95 -26.53 -12.04
CA ASP A 14 2.00 -27.51 -11.76
C ASP A 14 1.47 -28.95 -11.97
N PRO A 15 2.05 -29.73 -12.90
CA PRO A 15 1.63 -31.11 -13.15
C PRO A 15 1.82 -32.05 -11.95
N ASN A 16 2.64 -31.66 -10.96
CA ASN A 16 2.88 -32.44 -9.74
C ASN A 16 1.97 -32.03 -8.57
N SER A 17 1.07 -31.07 -8.75
CA SER A 17 0.17 -30.61 -7.68
C SER A 17 -1.03 -31.57 -7.50
N TYR A 18 -1.31 -31.94 -6.24
CA TYR A 18 -2.47 -32.77 -5.87
C TYR A 18 -3.83 -32.13 -6.20
N SER A 19 -3.89 -30.80 -6.21
CA SER A 19 -5.05 -30.02 -6.68
C SER A 19 -4.60 -29.13 -7.84
N GLN A 20 -5.22 -29.29 -9.01
CA GLN A 20 -4.81 -28.54 -10.18
C GLN A 20 -5.24 -27.07 -10.07
N PHE A 21 -6.46 -26.84 -9.60
CA PHE A 21 -6.99 -25.52 -9.29
C PHE A 21 -7.69 -25.54 -7.93
N SER A 22 -7.40 -24.55 -7.09
CA SER A 22 -8.19 -24.25 -5.89
C SER A 22 -9.13 -23.09 -6.18
N LEU A 23 -10.35 -23.20 -5.67
CA LEU A 23 -11.43 -22.27 -5.96
C LEU A 23 -11.94 -21.69 -4.65
N ASN A 24 -12.12 -20.39 -4.64
CA ASN A 24 -12.73 -19.68 -3.53
C ASN A 24 -14.05 -19.05 -4.02
N LEU A 25 -15.15 -19.50 -3.43
CA LEU A 25 -16.48 -18.96 -3.64
C LEU A 25 -16.88 -18.15 -2.40
N THR A 26 -16.93 -16.84 -2.53
CA THR A 26 -17.21 -15.91 -1.44
C THR A 26 -18.63 -15.36 -1.57
N GLN A 27 -19.49 -15.59 -0.58
CA GLN A 27 -20.82 -15.01 -0.53
C GLN A 27 -20.74 -13.50 -0.27
N ILE A 28 -21.52 -12.72 -1.02
CA ILE A 28 -21.58 -11.27 -0.92
C ILE A 28 -22.98 -10.86 -0.45
N SER A 29 -23.05 -9.99 0.56
CA SER A 29 -24.29 -9.37 1.02
C SER A 29 -24.05 -7.89 1.27
N ASN A 30 -24.89 -7.03 0.69
CA ASN A 30 -24.75 -5.57 0.75
C ASN A 30 -23.33 -5.08 0.39
N GLY A 31 -22.70 -5.72 -0.61
CA GLY A 31 -21.34 -5.39 -1.04
C GLY A 31 -20.21 -5.91 -0.15
N VAL A 32 -20.54 -6.61 0.94
CA VAL A 32 -19.57 -7.11 1.92
C VAL A 32 -19.41 -8.63 1.79
N PRO A 33 -18.16 -9.14 1.72
CA PRO A 33 -17.88 -10.57 1.86
C PRO A 33 -18.36 -11.11 3.21
N MET A 34 -19.22 -12.13 3.19
CA MET A 34 -19.77 -12.75 4.41
C MET A 34 -19.09 -14.06 4.77
N SER A 35 -19.04 -15.00 3.82
CA SER A 35 -18.54 -16.35 4.03
C SER A 35 -17.77 -16.81 2.80
N SER A 36 -16.82 -17.74 2.96
CA SER A 36 -16.05 -18.30 1.86
C SER A 36 -16.11 -19.82 1.90
N ILE A 37 -16.38 -20.41 0.74
CA ILE A 37 -16.43 -21.86 0.53
C ILE A 37 -15.28 -22.21 -0.40
N TYR A 38 -14.48 -23.17 0.00
CA TYR A 38 -13.34 -23.64 -0.78
C TYR A 38 -13.70 -24.90 -1.55
N GLY A 39 -13.35 -24.92 -2.83
CA GLY A 39 -13.49 -26.07 -3.71
C GLY A 39 -12.19 -26.32 -4.45
N PHE A 40 -12.10 -27.44 -5.16
CA PHE A 40 -10.96 -27.75 -6.01
C PHE A 40 -11.42 -28.43 -7.29
N GLN A 41 -10.64 -28.23 -8.35
CA GLN A 41 -10.69 -29.05 -9.55
C GLN A 41 -9.47 -29.97 -9.51
N ALA A 42 -9.73 -31.28 -9.39
CA ALA A 42 -8.69 -32.29 -9.37
C ALA A 42 -7.96 -32.36 -10.73
N PRO A 43 -6.70 -32.82 -10.77
CA PRO A 43 -6.03 -33.14 -12.02
C PRO A 43 -6.87 -34.09 -12.86
N ASN A 44 -7.07 -33.77 -14.15
CA ASN A 44 -7.95 -34.50 -15.08
C ASN A 44 -9.44 -34.56 -14.69
N GLY A 45 -9.86 -33.78 -13.69
CA GLY A 45 -11.26 -33.65 -13.32
C GLY A 45 -12.08 -32.96 -14.41
N LYS A 46 -13.37 -33.31 -14.52
CA LYS A 46 -14.30 -32.69 -15.49
C LYS A 46 -14.70 -31.24 -15.13
N GLY A 47 -14.21 -30.72 -14.01
CA GLY A 47 -14.57 -29.40 -13.51
C GLY A 47 -14.61 -29.34 -12.00
N PHE A 48 -15.18 -28.24 -11.50
CA PHE A 48 -15.47 -28.00 -10.09
C PHE A 48 -16.98 -27.90 -9.86
N SER A 49 -17.41 -28.08 -8.61
CA SER A 49 -18.80 -27.86 -8.20
C SER A 49 -18.89 -27.50 -6.71
N PHE A 50 -19.78 -26.56 -6.40
CA PHE A 50 -20.20 -26.18 -5.06
C PHE A 50 -21.68 -26.54 -4.89
N TYR A 51 -22.02 -27.23 -3.81
CA TYR A 51 -23.37 -27.76 -3.59
C TYR A 51 -24.02 -27.10 -2.37
N GLY A 52 -25.36 -27.08 -2.33
CA GLY A 52 -26.11 -26.63 -1.16
C GLY A 52 -26.09 -25.12 -0.96
N LEU A 53 -25.90 -24.35 -2.04
CA LEU A 53 -25.85 -22.89 -1.99
C LEU A 53 -27.24 -22.29 -1.86
N ALA A 54 -27.36 -21.22 -1.08
CA ALA A 54 -28.58 -20.44 -1.02
C ALA A 54 -28.67 -19.48 -2.22
N ASP A 55 -29.85 -18.88 -2.42
CA ASP A 55 -29.97 -17.73 -3.28
C ASP A 55 -29.12 -16.57 -2.76
N GLY A 56 -28.46 -15.86 -3.67
CA GLY A 56 -27.57 -14.78 -3.34
C GLY A 56 -26.50 -14.52 -4.38
N ASP A 57 -25.66 -13.53 -4.09
CA ASP A 57 -24.53 -13.15 -4.92
C ASP A 57 -23.24 -13.75 -4.36
N TYR A 58 -22.39 -14.25 -5.25
CA TYR A 58 -21.13 -14.88 -4.92
C TYR A 58 -20.02 -14.37 -5.83
N ASP A 59 -18.84 -14.15 -5.28
CA ASP A 59 -17.62 -13.94 -6.05
C ASP A 59 -16.86 -15.26 -6.15
N LEU A 60 -16.51 -15.66 -7.37
CA LEU A 60 -15.75 -16.86 -7.64
C LEU A 60 -14.37 -16.52 -8.21
N VAL A 61 -13.33 -17.10 -7.61
CA VAL A 61 -11.95 -16.99 -8.08
C VAL A 61 -11.31 -18.37 -8.12
N ALA A 62 -10.65 -18.70 -9.23
CA ALA A 62 -9.78 -19.87 -9.33
C ALA A 62 -8.31 -19.42 -9.18
N GLN A 63 -7.51 -20.24 -8.51
CA GLN A 63 -6.09 -20.03 -8.32
C GLN A 63 -5.32 -21.35 -8.40
N SER A 64 -4.04 -21.26 -8.74
CA SER A 64 -3.11 -22.38 -8.74
C SER A 64 -1.72 -21.89 -8.35
N SER A 65 -0.89 -22.82 -7.90
CA SER A 65 0.54 -22.60 -7.70
C SER A 65 1.30 -23.24 -8.86
N VAL A 66 2.31 -22.55 -9.36
CA VAL A 66 3.16 -23.03 -10.45
C VAL A 66 4.61 -22.93 -10.00
N GLY A 67 5.28 -24.08 -9.84
CA GLY A 67 6.70 -24.16 -9.50
C GLY A 67 7.08 -23.45 -8.19
N LEU A 68 8.20 -22.69 -8.21
CA LEU A 68 8.87 -22.09 -7.05
C LEU A 68 8.12 -20.86 -6.47
N GLY A 69 6.85 -21.04 -6.07
CA GLY A 69 6.06 -20.04 -5.36
C GLY A 69 5.44 -18.95 -6.23
N GLU A 70 5.39 -19.16 -7.55
CA GLU A 70 4.58 -18.32 -8.45
C GLU A 70 3.12 -18.77 -8.41
N MET A 71 2.22 -17.80 -8.29
CA MET A 71 0.78 -18.05 -8.27
C MET A 71 0.15 -17.58 -9.58
N THR A 72 -0.89 -18.29 -9.97
CA THR A 72 -1.78 -17.94 -11.08
C THR A 72 -3.19 -17.79 -10.52
N ALA A 73 -3.97 -16.85 -11.08
CA ALA A 73 -5.34 -16.63 -10.65
C ALA A 73 -6.23 -16.18 -11.82
N SER A 74 -7.53 -16.44 -11.72
CA SER A 74 -8.53 -15.87 -12.62
C SER A 74 -8.87 -14.45 -12.20
N GLU A 75 -9.48 -13.70 -13.12
CA GLU A 75 -10.26 -12.53 -12.71
C GLU A 75 -11.43 -12.97 -11.82
N PRO A 76 -11.77 -12.19 -10.78
CA PRO A 76 -12.95 -12.43 -9.98
C PRO A 76 -14.24 -12.33 -10.79
N ARG A 77 -15.11 -13.32 -10.67
CA ARG A 77 -16.40 -13.38 -11.39
C ARG A 77 -17.55 -13.37 -10.40
N ARG A 78 -18.44 -12.38 -10.53
CA ARG A 78 -19.72 -12.34 -9.80
C ARG A 78 -20.70 -13.34 -10.40
N ILE A 79 -21.35 -14.12 -9.56
CA ILE A 79 -22.35 -15.13 -9.89
C ILE A 79 -23.58 -14.88 -9.00
N SER A 80 -24.77 -14.82 -9.59
CA SER A 80 -26.02 -14.70 -8.86
C SER A 80 -26.81 -16.00 -8.94
N VAL A 81 -27.17 -16.56 -7.79
CA VAL A 81 -28.04 -17.73 -7.66
C VAL A 81 -29.46 -17.25 -7.37
N LYS A 82 -30.43 -17.67 -8.19
CA LYS A 82 -31.83 -17.24 -8.11
C LYS A 82 -32.80 -18.39 -8.39
N GLY A 83 -33.02 -19.25 -7.40
CA GLY A 83 -33.94 -20.39 -7.46
C GLY A 83 -33.52 -21.51 -8.41
N ALA A 84 -32.31 -21.44 -8.98
CA ALA A 84 -31.81 -22.39 -9.96
C ALA A 84 -30.28 -22.56 -9.90
N ASP A 85 -29.81 -23.73 -10.35
CA ASP A 85 -28.39 -24.03 -10.46
C ASP A 85 -27.71 -23.16 -11.54
N VAL A 86 -26.47 -22.77 -11.28
CA VAL A 86 -25.64 -22.03 -12.22
C VAL A 86 -24.50 -22.94 -12.67
N THR A 87 -24.53 -23.37 -13.92
CA THR A 87 -23.58 -24.34 -14.48
C THR A 87 -22.81 -23.77 -15.67
N GLY A 88 -21.75 -24.46 -16.11
CA GLY A 88 -20.97 -24.05 -17.28
C GLY A 88 -20.09 -22.82 -17.06
N ILE A 89 -19.72 -22.54 -15.80
CA ILE A 89 -18.84 -21.41 -15.49
C ILE A 89 -17.42 -21.71 -15.95
N GLU A 90 -16.91 -20.94 -16.91
CA GLU A 90 -15.51 -21.01 -17.31
C GLU A 90 -14.67 -19.94 -16.60
N LEU A 91 -13.53 -20.36 -16.07
CA LEU A 91 -12.51 -19.49 -15.47
C LEU A 91 -11.17 -19.73 -16.16
N THR A 92 -10.54 -18.65 -16.63
CA THR A 92 -9.17 -18.70 -17.15
C THR A 92 -8.23 -18.09 -16.13
N ILE A 93 -7.29 -18.87 -15.63
CA ILE A 93 -6.24 -18.37 -14.74
C ILE A 93 -5.04 -17.88 -15.54
N LYS A 94 -4.41 -16.80 -15.06
CA LYS A 94 -3.23 -16.18 -15.66
C LYS A 94 -2.15 -15.99 -14.59
N PRO A 95 -0.86 -15.95 -14.97
CA PRO A 95 0.21 -15.63 -14.03
C PRO A 95 -0.05 -14.29 -13.33
N LEU A 96 0.20 -14.23 -12.03
CA LEU A 96 0.17 -12.97 -11.29
C LEU A 96 1.44 -12.15 -11.58
N GLY A 97 1.34 -10.84 -11.38
CA GLY A 97 2.45 -9.93 -11.61
C GLY A 97 3.44 -9.89 -10.45
N ALA A 98 4.56 -9.20 -10.68
CA ALA A 98 5.61 -9.01 -9.69
C ALA A 98 6.25 -7.62 -9.80
N ILE A 99 6.75 -7.11 -8.66
CA ILE A 99 7.50 -5.85 -8.57
C ILE A 99 8.87 -6.17 -7.99
N GLY A 100 9.92 -5.94 -8.77
CA GLY A 100 11.31 -6.10 -8.38
C GLY A 100 12.04 -4.77 -8.37
N GLY A 101 12.98 -4.62 -7.44
CA GLY A 101 13.76 -3.42 -7.29
C GLY A 101 14.94 -3.58 -6.35
N HIS A 102 15.56 -2.45 -6.05
CA HIS A 102 16.75 -2.35 -5.20
C HIS A 102 16.56 -1.29 -4.10
N LEU A 103 16.96 -1.64 -2.88
CA LEU A 103 17.01 -0.75 -1.74
C LEU A 103 18.41 -0.12 -1.63
N ALA A 104 18.52 1.15 -1.97
CA ALA A 104 19.74 1.93 -1.85
C ALA A 104 19.80 2.66 -0.50
N LEU A 105 21.01 2.71 0.10
CA LEU A 105 21.28 3.45 1.32
C LEU A 105 22.16 4.66 1.01
N ALA A 106 21.65 5.86 1.28
CA ALA A 106 22.40 7.12 1.17
C ALA A 106 22.83 7.59 2.57
N ALA A 107 24.13 7.50 2.87
CA ALA A 107 24.66 8.01 4.14
C ALA A 107 24.50 9.52 4.25
N SER A 108 24.49 10.02 5.50
CA SER A 108 24.48 11.46 5.78
C SER A 108 25.89 11.94 6.10
N ASP A 109 26.27 13.08 5.55
CA ASP A 109 27.56 13.74 5.84
C ASP A 109 27.50 14.61 7.11
N ALA A 110 26.32 14.79 7.70
CA ALA A 110 26.13 15.59 8.91
C ALA A 110 26.89 14.98 10.10
N VAL A 111 27.62 15.82 10.84
CA VAL A 111 28.48 15.40 11.95
C VAL A 111 27.67 14.73 13.06
N GLU A 112 26.46 15.23 13.30
CA GLU A 112 25.48 14.74 14.28
C GLU A 112 24.98 13.32 13.94
N CYS A 113 25.12 12.90 12.69
CA CYS A 113 24.70 11.61 12.17
C CYS A 113 25.84 10.58 12.10
N LYS A 114 27.06 10.94 12.48
CA LYS A 114 28.19 9.99 12.53
C LYS A 114 27.89 8.87 13.54
N ASN A 115 28.32 7.65 13.17
CA ASN A 115 28.18 6.43 13.99
C ASN A 115 26.74 6.03 14.35
N LYS A 116 25.72 6.58 13.69
CA LYS A 116 24.34 6.08 13.86
C LYS A 116 24.18 4.74 13.16
N ARG A 117 23.44 3.82 13.80
CA ARG A 117 23.12 2.49 13.24
C ARG A 117 22.47 2.64 11.86
N GLN A 118 23.02 1.92 10.88
CA GLN A 118 22.43 1.77 9.55
C GLN A 118 21.24 0.79 9.58
N PRO A 119 20.24 0.94 8.70
CA PRO A 119 19.19 -0.04 8.55
C PRO A 119 19.77 -1.39 8.11
N LEU A 120 19.31 -2.46 8.74
CA LEU A 120 19.58 -3.79 8.21
C LEU A 120 18.62 -4.05 7.06
N LEU A 121 19.17 -4.42 5.91
CA LEU A 121 18.39 -4.75 4.72
C LEU A 121 17.38 -5.87 5.02
N SER A 122 17.79 -6.86 5.81
CA SER A 122 16.95 -7.98 6.25
C SER A 122 15.84 -7.59 7.25
N GLU A 123 15.92 -6.42 7.90
CA GLU A 123 14.88 -5.89 8.79
C GLU A 123 13.94 -4.91 8.05
N THR A 124 14.20 -4.64 6.76
CA THR A 124 13.39 -3.73 5.96
C THR A 124 12.31 -4.50 5.23
N LEU A 125 11.06 -4.08 5.40
CA LEU A 125 9.91 -4.68 4.73
C LEU A 125 9.38 -3.70 3.68
N ILE A 126 9.21 -4.19 2.45
CA ILE A 126 8.63 -3.43 1.35
C ILE A 126 7.33 -4.12 0.99
N ALA A 127 6.21 -3.46 1.25
CA ALA A 127 4.87 -3.96 0.97
C ALA A 127 4.25 -3.19 -0.20
N ALA A 128 3.70 -3.90 -1.17
CA ALA A 128 2.90 -3.34 -2.24
C ALA A 128 1.43 -3.31 -1.81
N ARG A 129 0.86 -2.11 -1.71
CA ARG A 129 -0.56 -1.91 -1.42
C ARG A 129 -1.29 -1.65 -2.74
N ARG A 130 -2.34 -2.42 -2.99
CA ARG A 130 -3.22 -2.20 -4.14
C ARG A 130 -4.18 -1.06 -3.81
N SER A 131 -4.28 -0.09 -4.71
CA SER A 131 -5.30 0.95 -4.67
C SER A 131 -6.69 0.34 -4.87
N GLU A 132 -7.65 0.86 -4.12
CA GLU A 132 -9.06 0.50 -4.26
C GLU A 132 -9.82 1.49 -5.15
N LYS A 133 -9.17 2.59 -5.58
CA LYS A 133 -9.80 3.63 -6.39
C LYS A 133 -10.14 3.10 -7.78
N GLY A 134 -11.38 3.34 -8.19
CA GLY A 134 -11.90 2.85 -9.47
C GLY A 134 -12.38 1.40 -9.45
N LEU A 135 -12.24 0.67 -8.34
CA LEU A 135 -12.95 -0.59 -8.17
C LEU A 135 -14.41 -0.30 -7.81
N PRO A 136 -15.39 -0.98 -8.44
CA PRO A 136 -16.78 -0.87 -8.02
C PRO A 136 -16.89 -1.30 -6.55
N LYS A 137 -17.61 -0.54 -5.73
CA LYS A 137 -17.74 -0.81 -4.28
C LYS A 137 -18.23 -2.24 -4.02
N ASP A 138 -19.15 -2.70 -4.86
CA ASP A 138 -19.77 -4.04 -4.82
C ASP A 138 -19.21 -4.99 -5.89
N GLY A 139 -18.11 -4.60 -6.56
CA GLY A 139 -17.49 -5.37 -7.62
C GLY A 139 -16.70 -6.56 -7.06
N PRO A 140 -16.51 -7.61 -7.88
CA PRO A 140 -15.81 -8.80 -7.44
C PRO A 140 -14.34 -8.49 -7.14
N ARG A 141 -13.87 -8.87 -5.95
CA ARG A 141 -12.51 -8.54 -5.48
C ARG A 141 -11.59 -9.74 -5.57
N PHE A 142 -10.31 -9.48 -5.83
CA PHE A 142 -9.30 -10.51 -5.59
C PHE A 142 -9.27 -10.79 -4.09
N PRO A 143 -9.22 -12.08 -3.69
CA PRO A 143 -8.91 -12.43 -2.32
C PRO A 143 -7.61 -11.74 -1.91
N THR A 144 -7.48 -11.36 -0.64
CA THR A 144 -6.20 -10.90 -0.11
C THR A 144 -5.21 -12.07 -0.20
N LEU A 145 -4.41 -12.09 -1.26
CA LEU A 145 -3.39 -13.11 -1.45
C LEU A 145 -2.19 -12.81 -0.55
N PHE A 146 -1.68 -13.84 0.11
CA PHE A 146 -0.39 -13.77 0.79
C PHE A 146 0.70 -13.46 -0.24
N GLY A 147 1.60 -12.51 0.05
CA GLY A 147 2.76 -12.23 -0.81
C GLY A 147 2.91 -10.81 -1.31
N ALA A 148 2.05 -9.88 -0.91
CA ALA A 148 2.18 -8.46 -1.26
C ALA A 148 3.33 -7.74 -0.53
N GLN A 149 4.33 -8.47 -0.03
CA GLN A 149 5.50 -7.92 0.64
C GLN A 149 6.78 -8.69 0.29
N GLY A 150 7.91 -8.00 0.37
CA GLY A 150 9.23 -8.56 0.16
C GLY A 150 10.26 -7.90 1.07
N THR A 151 11.35 -8.62 1.34
CA THR A 151 12.49 -8.15 2.12
C THR A 151 13.71 -8.09 1.22
N PRO A 152 14.47 -6.98 1.21
CA PRO A 152 15.73 -6.89 0.49
C PRO A 152 16.73 -7.96 0.94
N ASN A 153 17.44 -8.55 -0.02
CA ASN A 153 18.53 -9.46 0.24
C ASN A 153 19.81 -8.69 0.67
N LYS A 154 20.94 -9.39 0.83
CA LYS A 154 22.24 -8.79 1.22
C LYS A 154 22.75 -7.75 0.21
N SER A 155 22.38 -7.88 -1.06
CA SER A 155 22.71 -6.93 -2.12
C SER A 155 21.74 -5.75 -2.18
N GLY A 156 20.66 -5.75 -1.39
CA GLY A 156 19.60 -4.73 -1.44
C GLY A 156 18.48 -5.04 -2.41
N ASP A 157 18.56 -6.13 -3.17
CA ASP A 157 17.52 -6.47 -4.15
C ASP A 157 16.32 -7.11 -3.47
N PHE A 158 15.12 -6.72 -3.87
CA PHE A 158 13.87 -7.26 -3.37
C PHE A 158 12.95 -7.66 -4.53
N LEU A 159 12.02 -8.55 -4.21
CA LEU A 159 11.00 -9.00 -5.15
C LEU A 159 9.69 -9.28 -4.41
N ILE A 160 8.64 -8.62 -4.87
CA ILE A 160 7.26 -8.81 -4.41
C ILE A 160 6.55 -9.58 -5.53
N ARG A 161 5.99 -10.76 -5.21
CA ARG A 161 5.36 -11.65 -6.20
C ARG A 161 3.86 -11.79 -5.91
N ASN A 162 3.17 -12.48 -6.81
CA ASN A 162 1.78 -12.89 -6.62
C ASN A 162 0.83 -11.70 -6.47
N LEU A 163 1.12 -10.63 -7.21
CA LEU A 163 0.33 -9.41 -7.23
C LEU A 163 -0.76 -9.50 -8.33
N ALA A 164 -2.01 -9.32 -7.92
CA ALA A 164 -3.12 -9.19 -8.84
C ALA A 164 -2.96 -7.94 -9.73
N PRO A 165 -3.61 -7.88 -10.91
CA PRO A 165 -3.63 -6.65 -11.69
C PRO A 165 -4.24 -5.49 -10.91
N GLY A 166 -3.68 -4.29 -11.04
CA GLY A 166 -4.19 -3.10 -10.38
C GLY A 166 -3.15 -1.98 -10.30
N GLN A 167 -3.53 -0.89 -9.63
CA GLN A 167 -2.63 0.20 -9.32
C GLN A 167 -2.01 -0.05 -7.93
N TYR A 168 -0.69 0.07 -7.81
CA TYR A 168 0.03 -0.19 -6.57
C TYR A 168 0.81 1.02 -6.05
N ASP A 169 0.77 1.22 -4.74
CA ASP A 169 1.72 2.05 -3.99
C ASP A 169 2.64 1.16 -3.12
N LEU A 170 3.81 1.68 -2.76
CA LEU A 170 4.72 0.96 -1.86
C LEU A 170 4.73 1.58 -0.48
N ASN A 171 4.60 0.73 0.53
CA ASN A 171 4.86 1.04 1.92
C ASN A 171 6.20 0.41 2.33
N VAL A 172 7.12 1.23 2.84
CA VAL A 172 8.46 0.79 3.27
C VAL A 172 8.55 0.94 4.77
N GLN A 173 8.73 -0.18 5.47
CA GLN A 173 8.85 -0.24 6.92
C GLN A 173 10.27 -0.64 7.31
N PHE A 174 10.87 0.11 8.22
CA PHE A 174 12.23 -0.12 8.71
C PHE A 174 12.37 0.49 10.10
N PHE A 175 13.34 -0.01 10.89
CA PHE A 175 13.47 0.34 12.31
C PHE A 175 14.66 1.26 12.62
N ALA A 176 15.44 1.66 11.60
CA ALA A 176 16.57 2.55 11.80
C ALA A 176 16.12 3.99 12.10
N LYS A 177 16.21 4.37 13.37
CA LYS A 177 15.72 5.66 13.92
C LYS A 177 16.17 6.90 13.12
N TYR A 178 17.42 6.94 12.70
CA TYR A 178 18.04 8.12 12.06
C TYR A 178 18.03 8.05 10.52
N TRP A 179 17.17 7.20 9.96
CA TRP A 179 16.98 7.03 8.53
C TRP A 179 15.56 7.40 8.13
N TYR A 180 15.37 7.91 6.92
CA TYR A 180 14.07 8.24 6.36
C TYR A 180 13.95 7.71 4.94
N LEU A 181 12.72 7.50 4.48
CA LEU A 181 12.44 7.17 3.09
C LEU A 181 12.59 8.44 2.24
N LYS A 182 13.63 8.49 1.42
CA LYS A 182 13.98 9.67 0.60
C LYS A 182 13.23 9.66 -0.73
N SER A 183 13.17 8.52 -1.40
CA SER A 183 12.58 8.42 -2.73
C SER A 183 12.17 7.00 -3.09
N ILE A 184 11.14 6.88 -3.93
CA ILE A 184 10.79 5.65 -4.63
C ILE A 184 10.68 6.01 -6.11
N THR A 185 11.62 5.53 -6.90
CA THR A 185 11.76 5.95 -8.29
C THR A 185 11.91 4.76 -9.21
N ARG A 186 11.36 4.87 -10.41
CA ARG A 186 11.52 3.85 -11.45
C ARG A 186 12.31 4.42 -12.61
N GLU A 187 13.31 3.69 -13.07
CA GLU A 187 13.99 4.01 -14.32
C GLU A 187 13.00 3.87 -15.48
N GLY A 188 12.86 4.92 -16.29
CA GLY A 188 12.06 4.85 -17.50
C GLY A 188 12.66 3.88 -18.50
N SER A 189 11.83 3.13 -19.22
CA SER A 189 12.29 2.33 -20.35
C SER A 189 12.91 3.24 -21.41
N VAL A 190 14.17 2.99 -21.77
CA VAL A 190 14.82 3.67 -22.90
C VAL A 190 14.05 3.30 -24.16
N THR A 191 13.24 4.20 -24.69
CA THR A 191 12.73 4.03 -26.06
C THR A 191 13.92 4.13 -27.02
N PRO A 192 14.19 3.11 -27.86
CA PRO A 192 15.27 3.18 -28.82
C PRO A 192 15.05 4.39 -29.73
N SER A 193 16.10 5.20 -29.89
CA SER A 193 16.10 6.35 -30.80
C SER A 193 15.83 5.86 -32.22
N VAL A 194 14.75 6.35 -32.82
CA VAL A 194 14.55 6.25 -34.26
C VAL A 194 15.47 7.28 -34.90
N ALA A 195 16.50 6.78 -35.59
CA ALA A 195 17.43 7.46 -36.50
C ALA A 195 17.63 8.98 -36.27
N GLY A 196 18.71 9.34 -35.56
CA GLY A 196 19.35 10.66 -35.69
C GLY A 196 18.97 11.72 -34.67
N ARG A 197 18.13 11.42 -33.66
CA ARG A 197 17.93 12.31 -32.50
C ARG A 197 18.56 11.72 -31.24
N VAL A 198 19.36 12.53 -30.54
CA VAL A 198 19.92 12.22 -29.22
C VAL A 198 18.79 11.67 -28.35
N ALA A 199 18.93 10.43 -27.88
CA ALA A 199 17.94 9.81 -27.03
C ALA A 199 17.76 10.70 -25.77
N PRO A 200 16.54 11.14 -25.43
CA PRO A 200 16.33 11.81 -24.17
C PRO A 200 16.75 10.84 -23.06
N ALA A 201 17.58 11.33 -22.11
CA ALA A 201 17.98 10.56 -20.94
C ALA A 201 16.75 9.89 -20.30
N ALA A 202 16.88 8.62 -19.90
CA ALA A 202 15.81 7.85 -19.30
C ALA A 202 15.13 8.68 -18.20
N ARG A 203 13.88 9.10 -18.44
CA ARG A 203 13.15 9.92 -17.48
C ARG A 203 12.79 9.04 -16.28
N GLN A 204 13.48 9.27 -15.17
CA GLN A 204 13.16 8.67 -13.89
C GLN A 204 11.75 9.10 -13.48
N THR A 205 10.88 8.12 -13.23
CA THR A 205 9.50 8.38 -12.81
C THR A 205 9.41 8.28 -11.30
N ASP A 206 8.77 9.27 -10.67
CA ASP A 206 8.44 9.22 -9.25
C ASP A 206 7.30 8.21 -9.03
N ALA A 207 7.67 7.02 -8.54
CA ALA A 207 6.73 5.94 -8.29
C ALA A 207 5.99 6.11 -6.96
N ALA A 208 6.53 6.91 -6.01
CA ALA A 208 5.82 7.22 -4.77
C ALA A 208 4.57 8.04 -5.06
N ARG A 209 4.68 9.04 -5.94
CA ARG A 209 3.57 9.94 -6.27
C ARG A 209 2.58 9.34 -7.26
N ASN A 210 3.07 8.64 -8.29
CA ASN A 210 2.22 8.18 -9.39
C ASN A 210 1.65 6.78 -9.17
N GLY A 211 2.23 6.00 -8.25
CA GLY A 211 1.96 4.58 -8.14
C GLY A 211 2.44 3.80 -9.37
N MET A 212 2.10 2.51 -9.41
CA MET A 212 2.54 1.58 -10.44
C MET A 212 1.36 0.74 -10.94
N PRO A 213 0.91 0.93 -12.20
CA PRO A 213 -0.05 0.03 -12.81
C PRO A 213 0.62 -1.31 -13.08
N LEU A 214 -0.08 -2.40 -12.79
CA LEU A 214 0.37 -3.76 -12.96
C LEU A 214 -0.72 -4.59 -13.65
N LYS A 215 -0.33 -5.37 -14.67
CA LYS A 215 -1.18 -6.33 -15.38
C LYS A 215 -0.85 -7.78 -15.01
N PHE A 216 -1.68 -8.72 -15.44
CA PHE A 216 -1.37 -10.16 -15.30
C PHE A 216 -0.03 -10.48 -15.96
N GLY A 217 0.80 -11.26 -15.26
CA GLY A 217 2.12 -11.70 -15.68
C GLY A 217 3.15 -10.59 -15.85
N GLU A 218 2.79 -9.33 -15.62
CA GLU A 218 3.71 -8.21 -15.77
C GLU A 218 4.76 -8.25 -14.66
N ARG A 219 6.01 -7.96 -15.04
CA ARG A 219 7.13 -7.85 -14.10
C ARG A 219 7.68 -6.43 -14.17
N ILE A 220 7.41 -5.65 -13.13
CA ILE A 220 8.00 -4.33 -12.97
C ILE A 220 9.42 -4.51 -12.45
N THR A 221 10.39 -3.93 -13.15
CA THR A 221 11.81 -3.91 -12.79
C THR A 221 12.35 -2.47 -12.82
N GLY A 222 13.60 -2.27 -12.38
CA GLY A 222 14.25 -0.96 -12.39
C GLY A 222 13.70 0.01 -11.33
N LEU A 223 13.08 -0.52 -10.27
CA LEU A 223 12.62 0.28 -9.14
C LEU A 223 13.75 0.46 -8.13
N THR A 224 13.96 1.69 -7.68
CA THR A 224 14.91 2.05 -6.64
C THR A 224 14.15 2.68 -5.47
N VAL A 225 14.28 2.07 -4.30
CA VAL A 225 13.85 2.64 -3.02
C VAL A 225 15.09 3.19 -2.34
N THR A 226 15.10 4.45 -1.95
CA THR A 226 16.26 5.06 -1.27
C THR A 226 15.91 5.42 0.16
N LEU A 227 16.63 4.83 1.11
CA LEU A 227 16.67 5.34 2.48
C LEU A 227 17.86 6.28 2.61
N ALA A 228 17.68 7.39 3.31
CA ALA A 228 18.75 8.34 3.58
C ALA A 228 18.95 8.55 5.07
N GLY A 229 20.21 8.69 5.49
CA GLY A 229 20.56 9.10 6.84
C GLY A 229 20.18 10.56 7.10
N GLY A 230 20.04 10.92 8.37
CA GLY A 230 19.71 12.29 8.76
C GLY A 230 18.32 12.45 9.34
N ALA A 231 17.55 11.38 9.55
CA ALA A 231 16.18 11.53 10.01
C ALA A 231 16.10 12.12 11.42
N ALA A 232 15.13 13.00 11.60
CA ALA A 232 14.72 13.52 12.88
C ALA A 232 13.58 12.69 13.49
N SER A 233 13.31 12.95 14.77
CA SER A 233 12.10 12.51 15.47
C SER A 233 11.41 13.70 16.15
N PHE A 234 10.09 13.60 16.25
CA PHE A 234 9.23 14.64 16.81
C PHE A 234 8.26 14.01 17.81
N ARG A 235 8.43 14.36 19.09
CA ARG A 235 7.62 13.87 20.19
C ARG A 235 7.14 15.02 21.04
N GLY A 236 5.95 14.87 21.59
CA GLY A 236 5.34 15.93 22.35
C GLY A 236 3.96 15.59 22.88
N THR A 237 3.27 16.62 23.32
CA THR A 237 1.87 16.59 23.76
C THR A 237 1.05 17.59 22.97
N VAL A 238 -0.22 17.28 22.80
CA VAL A 238 -1.20 18.22 22.24
C VAL A 238 -1.76 19.10 23.34
N GLY A 239 -1.88 20.40 23.08
CA GLY A 239 -2.42 21.39 24.00
C GLY A 239 -3.93 21.24 24.17
N ILE A 240 -4.35 20.33 25.05
CA ILE A 240 -5.73 20.11 25.46
C ILE A 240 -6.02 20.95 26.73
N ALA A 241 -7.23 21.47 26.86
CA ALA A 241 -7.60 22.27 28.02
C ALA A 241 -7.65 21.40 29.30
N PRO A 242 -7.29 21.95 30.48
CA PRO A 242 -7.36 21.19 31.72
C PRO A 242 -8.77 20.65 31.98
N GLY A 243 -8.88 19.34 32.23
CA GLY A 243 -10.17 18.67 32.49
C GLY A 243 -10.91 18.20 31.24
N GLU A 244 -10.41 18.49 30.04
CA GLU A 244 -10.95 17.92 28.79
C GLU A 244 -10.25 16.61 28.42
N ASN A 245 -10.99 15.70 27.80
CA ASN A 245 -10.45 14.47 27.24
C ASN A 245 -9.90 14.70 25.84
N VAL A 246 -8.93 13.89 25.43
CA VAL A 246 -8.45 13.83 24.05
C VAL A 246 -9.64 13.45 23.15
N PRO A 247 -9.98 14.26 22.12
CA PRO A 247 -10.99 13.86 21.14
C PRO A 247 -10.64 12.53 20.47
N PRO A 248 -11.62 11.67 20.18
CA PRO A 248 -11.37 10.45 19.42
C PRO A 248 -10.82 10.80 18.03
N SER A 249 -9.97 9.93 17.48
CA SER A 249 -9.36 10.13 16.14
C SER A 249 -8.64 11.47 15.98
N LEU A 250 -7.94 11.93 17.02
CA LEU A 250 -7.04 13.08 16.95
C LEU A 250 -5.68 12.64 16.38
N TYR A 251 -5.22 13.35 15.33
CA TYR A 251 -3.95 13.09 14.68
C TYR A 251 -3.09 14.36 14.59
N VAL A 252 -1.78 14.19 14.71
CA VAL A 252 -0.77 15.19 14.36
C VAL A 252 -0.30 14.94 12.94
N HIS A 253 -0.35 15.98 12.11
CA HIS A 253 0.18 15.98 10.76
C HIS A 253 1.39 16.90 10.63
N LEU A 254 2.35 16.48 9.81
CA LEU A 254 3.43 17.32 9.31
C LEU A 254 3.32 17.38 7.79
N VAL A 255 3.28 18.59 7.25
CA VAL A 255 3.35 18.86 5.80
C VAL A 255 4.56 19.73 5.50
N PRO A 256 5.18 19.61 4.32
CA PRO A 256 6.27 20.51 3.92
C PRO A 256 5.86 21.98 3.97
N ALA A 257 6.69 22.83 4.59
CA ALA A 257 6.54 24.28 4.52
C ALA A 257 7.27 24.89 3.30
N GLU A 258 8.20 24.13 2.72
CA GLU A 258 9.02 24.53 1.58
C GLU A 258 8.29 24.31 0.26
N LYS A 259 8.28 25.32 -0.62
CA LYS A 259 7.51 25.32 -1.86
C LYS A 259 7.95 24.22 -2.82
N GLU A 260 9.23 23.89 -2.81
CA GLU A 260 9.85 22.89 -3.69
C GLU A 260 9.42 21.47 -3.31
N ASN A 261 9.02 21.27 -2.05
CA ASN A 261 8.66 19.98 -1.48
C ASN A 261 7.14 19.76 -1.35
N VAL A 262 6.31 20.72 -1.80
CA VAL A 262 4.85 20.68 -1.64
C VAL A 262 4.20 19.43 -2.22
N GLU A 263 4.72 18.96 -3.34
CA GLU A 263 4.19 17.78 -4.06
C GLU A 263 4.86 16.46 -3.64
N ASP A 264 5.84 16.52 -2.73
CA ASP A 264 6.54 15.35 -2.22
C ASP A 264 5.68 14.65 -1.16
N VAL A 265 4.96 13.61 -1.61
CA VAL A 265 4.11 12.79 -0.75
C VAL A 265 4.90 12.10 0.37
N LEU A 266 6.20 11.81 0.18
CA LEU A 266 7.01 11.13 1.19
C LEU A 266 7.33 12.02 2.38
N ARG A 267 7.18 13.34 2.24
CA ARG A 267 7.32 14.32 3.33
C ARG A 267 6.02 14.62 4.07
N LEU A 268 4.93 13.94 3.74
CA LEU A 268 3.71 13.96 4.54
C LEU A 268 3.80 12.93 5.69
N PHE A 269 3.51 13.37 6.92
CA PHE A 269 3.44 12.50 8.08
C PHE A 269 2.13 12.69 8.85
N ALA A 270 1.71 11.63 9.52
CA ALA A 270 0.53 11.56 10.36
C ALA A 270 0.84 10.62 11.52
N GLY A 271 0.44 10.99 12.72
CA GLY A 271 0.64 10.20 13.94
C GLY A 271 -0.59 10.35 14.82
N GLU A 272 -1.10 9.23 15.29
CA GLU A 272 -2.21 9.21 16.23
C GLU A 272 -1.78 9.85 17.55
N VAL A 273 -2.68 10.62 18.15
CA VAL A 273 -2.50 11.15 19.50
C VAL A 273 -3.08 10.14 20.48
N ASN A 274 -2.24 9.68 21.40
CA ASN A 274 -2.63 8.75 22.45
C ASN A 274 -3.68 9.38 23.37
N SER A 275 -4.37 8.55 24.16
CA SER A 275 -5.39 9.00 25.13
C SER A 275 -4.85 9.91 26.23
N ASP A 276 -3.53 9.95 26.44
CA ASP A 276 -2.85 10.87 27.37
C ASP A 276 -2.43 12.20 26.68
N GLY A 277 -2.79 12.39 25.41
CA GLY A 277 -2.45 13.56 24.62
C GLY A 277 -1.04 13.53 24.01
N THR A 278 -0.27 12.45 24.22
CA THR A 278 1.08 12.32 23.67
C THR A 278 1.07 11.88 22.21
N PHE A 279 2.10 12.27 21.46
CA PHE A 279 2.30 11.81 20.09
C PHE A 279 3.79 11.55 19.81
N ALA A 280 4.05 10.71 18.81
CA ALA A 280 5.40 10.44 18.33
C ALA A 280 5.43 10.23 16.81
N LEU A 281 6.28 10.99 16.13
CA LEU A 281 6.62 10.83 14.72
C LEU A 281 8.12 10.57 14.61
N ASN A 282 8.49 9.61 13.78
CA ASN A 282 9.88 9.20 13.57
C ASN A 282 10.18 9.20 12.06
N ASN A 283 11.48 9.02 11.74
CA ASN A 283 11.94 8.86 10.36
C ASN A 283 11.60 10.10 9.50
N LEU A 284 11.70 11.29 10.10
CA LEU A 284 11.37 12.56 9.46
C LEU A 284 12.57 13.09 8.66
N PRO A 285 12.44 13.35 7.34
CA PRO A 285 13.47 14.03 6.56
C PRO A 285 13.76 15.42 7.16
N PRO A 286 15.01 15.86 7.21
CA PRO A 286 15.34 17.25 7.55
C PRO A 286 14.62 18.25 6.64
N GLY A 287 14.35 19.42 7.20
CA GLY A 287 13.66 20.52 6.52
C GLY A 287 12.60 21.18 7.39
N ARG A 288 11.83 22.08 6.77
CA ARG A 288 10.78 22.86 7.44
C ARG A 288 9.40 22.30 7.17
N TYR A 289 8.59 22.24 8.21
CA TYR A 289 7.24 21.67 8.18
C TYR A 289 6.25 22.59 8.88
N TRP A 290 5.01 22.54 8.40
CA TRP A 290 3.86 23.00 9.18
C TRP A 290 3.30 21.82 9.97
N ALA A 291 3.14 22.01 11.28
CA ALA A 291 2.56 21.04 12.18
C ALA A 291 1.10 21.41 12.52
N VAL A 292 0.20 20.42 12.50
CA VAL A 292 -1.21 20.64 12.87
C VAL A 292 -1.78 19.43 13.58
N ALA A 293 -2.51 19.66 14.67
CA ALA A 293 -3.37 18.65 15.28
C ALA A 293 -4.80 18.82 14.75
N ARG A 294 -5.42 17.73 14.28
CA ARG A 294 -6.82 17.75 13.83
C ARG A 294 -7.54 16.45 14.16
N VAL A 295 -8.84 16.56 14.35
CA VAL A 295 -9.73 15.41 14.43
C VAL A 295 -10.03 14.93 13.01
N ALA A 296 -9.84 13.64 12.75
CA ALA A 296 -10.21 13.02 11.49
C ALA A 296 -11.71 12.72 11.46
N ALA A 297 -12.35 12.80 10.30
CA ALA A 297 -13.74 12.36 10.16
C ALA A 297 -13.84 10.83 10.27
N ASP A 298 -15.02 10.32 10.68
CA ASP A 298 -15.23 8.89 10.97
C ASP A 298 -14.90 7.93 9.81
N ASN A 299 -14.91 8.42 8.56
CA ASN A 299 -14.60 7.66 7.36
C ASN A 299 -13.20 7.94 6.79
N GLU A 300 -12.38 8.71 7.50
CA GLU A 300 -11.13 9.26 6.97
C GLU A 300 -9.90 8.48 7.49
N THR A 301 -9.33 7.63 6.65
CA THR A 301 -8.14 6.83 7.03
C THR A 301 -6.90 7.71 7.15
N GLN A 302 -6.34 7.83 8.35
CA GLN A 302 -5.17 8.69 8.63
C GLN A 302 -3.81 7.99 8.59
N SER A 303 -3.76 6.71 8.22
CA SER A 303 -2.46 6.03 8.10
C SER A 303 -1.59 6.76 7.07
N VAL A 304 -0.32 7.00 7.41
CA VAL A 304 0.64 7.69 6.53
C VAL A 304 0.71 7.02 5.15
N ALA A 305 0.75 5.69 5.10
CA ALA A 305 0.78 4.94 3.85
C ALA A 305 -0.42 5.28 2.96
N LYS A 306 -1.64 5.34 3.52
CA LYS A 306 -2.85 5.71 2.77
C LYS A 306 -2.80 7.15 2.31
N LEU A 307 -2.43 8.09 3.18
CA LEU A 307 -2.34 9.51 2.83
C LEU A 307 -1.33 9.80 1.71
N ARG A 308 -0.30 8.95 1.56
CA ARG A 308 0.69 9.03 0.49
C ARG A 308 0.23 8.44 -0.84
N SER A 309 -0.85 7.65 -0.84
CA SER A 309 -1.35 7.03 -2.07
C SER A 309 -1.84 8.09 -3.08
N PRO A 310 -1.78 7.81 -4.39
CA PRO A 310 -2.32 8.72 -5.42
C PRO A 310 -3.81 9.05 -5.26
N ASP A 311 -4.52 8.29 -4.42
CA ASP A 311 -5.96 8.40 -4.24
C ASP A 311 -6.37 9.54 -3.30
N GLU A 312 -5.48 9.98 -2.41
CA GLU A 312 -5.76 10.91 -1.30
C GLU A 312 -5.38 12.37 -1.61
N VAL A 313 -5.49 12.81 -2.87
CA VAL A 313 -5.08 14.17 -3.28
C VAL A 313 -5.88 15.23 -2.52
N GLU A 314 -7.20 15.07 -2.43
CA GLU A 314 -8.11 16.01 -1.79
C GLU A 314 -7.85 16.09 -0.28
N THR A 315 -7.68 14.92 0.36
CA THR A 315 -7.34 14.81 1.79
C THR A 315 -6.03 15.52 2.11
N ARG A 316 -4.98 15.29 1.31
CA ARG A 316 -3.69 15.99 1.45
C ARG A 316 -3.84 17.51 1.31
N ALA A 317 -4.62 17.97 0.34
CA ALA A 317 -4.87 19.39 0.13
C ALA A 317 -5.66 20.03 1.30
N GLN A 318 -6.54 19.28 1.96
CA GLN A 318 -7.24 19.74 3.17
C GLN A 318 -6.27 19.85 4.36
N ILE A 319 -5.48 18.81 4.63
CA ILE A 319 -4.47 18.81 5.71
C ILE A 319 -3.50 19.99 5.53
N ARG A 320 -3.01 20.19 4.30
CA ARG A 320 -2.08 21.27 4.00
C ARG A 320 -2.68 22.65 4.27
N ARG A 321 -3.89 22.92 3.78
CA ARG A 321 -4.57 24.20 4.05
C ARG A 321 -4.77 24.45 5.55
N ALA A 322 -5.14 23.41 6.30
CA ALA A 322 -5.27 23.52 7.75
C ALA A 322 -3.93 23.83 8.43
N ALA A 323 -2.84 23.17 8.01
CA ALA A 323 -1.51 23.40 8.55
C ALA A 323 -0.97 24.80 8.24
N GLU A 324 -1.16 25.28 7.00
CA GLU A 324 -0.81 26.64 6.59
C GLU A 324 -1.62 27.71 7.35
N ALA A 325 -2.90 27.45 7.63
CA ALA A 325 -3.72 28.34 8.43
C ALA A 325 -3.30 28.36 9.91
N ALA A 326 -2.84 27.22 10.45
CA ALA A 326 -2.36 27.11 11.82
C ALA A 326 -1.04 27.87 12.05
N LYS A 327 -0.20 27.99 11.02
CA LYS A 327 1.09 28.69 11.05
C LYS A 327 2.06 28.20 12.15
N THR A 328 1.97 26.93 12.53
CA THR A 328 2.90 26.31 13.48
C THR A 328 4.07 25.71 12.69
N GLU A 329 5.13 26.50 12.48
CA GLU A 329 6.33 26.05 11.78
C GLU A 329 7.27 25.29 12.72
N ILE A 330 7.88 24.21 12.21
CA ILE A 330 8.97 23.50 12.87
C ILE A 330 10.06 23.15 11.85
N GLU A 331 11.31 23.37 12.24
CA GLU A 331 12.48 22.98 11.46
C GLU A 331 13.14 21.75 12.11
N PHE A 332 13.38 20.72 11.30
CA PHE A 332 14.14 19.55 11.71
C PHE A 332 15.53 19.56 11.10
N LYS A 333 16.54 19.55 11.97
CA LYS A 333 17.96 19.37 11.61
C LYS A 333 18.29 17.88 11.46
N PRO A 334 19.36 17.54 10.71
CA PRO A 334 19.82 16.17 10.60
C PRO A 334 20.02 15.48 11.95
N CYS A 335 19.43 14.28 12.11
CA CYS A 335 19.53 13.45 13.31
C CYS A 335 19.02 14.11 14.62
N GLN A 336 18.20 15.16 14.51
CA GLN A 336 17.63 15.84 15.67
C GLN A 336 16.53 15.00 16.34
N ASN A 337 16.49 15.03 17.67
CA ASN A 337 15.35 14.53 18.43
C ASN A 337 14.67 15.72 19.09
N VAL A 338 13.47 16.06 18.63
CA VAL A 338 12.62 17.06 19.29
C VAL A 338 11.73 16.30 20.27
N SER A 339 11.88 16.59 21.56
CA SER A 339 11.04 16.05 22.64
C SER A 339 10.29 17.17 23.34
N ASP A 340 9.27 16.78 24.12
CA ASP A 340 8.53 17.67 25.02
C ASP A 340 7.88 18.87 24.33
N TYR A 341 7.66 18.77 23.02
CA TYR A 341 7.02 19.82 22.26
C TYR A 341 5.53 19.90 22.60
N ARG A 342 5.02 21.11 22.82
CA ARG A 342 3.60 21.33 23.06
C ARG A 342 2.94 21.88 21.80
N LEU A 343 2.24 21.02 21.07
CA LEU A 343 1.55 21.40 19.83
C LEU A 343 0.21 22.04 20.17
N PRO A 344 -0.06 23.29 19.75
CA PRO A 344 -1.36 23.91 19.97
C PRO A 344 -2.46 23.12 19.24
N PHE A 345 -3.58 22.92 19.94
CA PHE A 345 -4.80 22.38 19.35
C PHE A 345 -5.93 23.38 19.53
N LYS A 346 -6.57 23.69 18.42
CA LYS A 346 -7.78 24.51 18.39
C LYS A 346 -8.87 23.62 17.80
N PRO A 347 -9.80 23.10 18.60
CA PRO A 347 -10.92 22.35 18.06
C PRO A 347 -11.67 23.24 17.06
N ALA A 348 -12.03 22.67 15.90
CA ALA A 348 -12.91 23.38 14.99
C ALA A 348 -14.22 23.71 15.74
N PRO A 349 -14.82 24.90 15.52
CA PRO A 349 -16.08 25.23 16.16
C PRO A 349 -17.11 24.15 15.81
N ALA A 350 -17.77 23.61 16.84
CA ALA A 350 -18.84 22.62 16.67
C ALA A 350 -19.88 23.20 15.70
N LYS A 351 -20.18 22.46 14.64
CA LYS A 351 -21.26 22.80 13.70
C LYS A 351 -22.61 22.41 14.26
#